data_AF-A0A5B9WU16-F1
#
_entry.id   AF-A0A5B9WU16-F1
#
_cell.length_a   1.000
_cell.length_b   1.000
_cell.length_c   1.000
_cell.angle_alpha   90.00
_cell.angle_beta   90.00
_cell.angle_gamma   90.00
#
_symmetry.space_group_name_H-M   'P 1'
#
loop_
_entity.id
_entity.type
_entity.pdbx_description
1 polymer ?
#
loop_
_entity_poly.entity_id
_entity_poly.type
_entity_poly.pdbx_seq_one_letter_code
_entity_poly.pdbx_strand_id
1 'polypeptide(L)'
;MNQINFIPRYKDDHVAMQHLQEAAWDELIPHVDILLEWLQDFNWPDARAIAEKLSAHTNSIKGNIIKVLRSNDGLWKYWCINQLIYHSKEFIIDQDLVLELQRIIDNPSKEDKLEGVDEIAQETIERWRSV
;
A
#
# COMPACT_ATOMS: atom_id res chain seq x y z
N MET A 1 -15.38 18.02 11.83
CA MET A 1 -13.96 17.71 11.57
C MET A 1 -13.48 18.63 10.47
N ASN A 2 -12.37 19.35 10.66
CA ASN A 2 -11.77 20.11 9.57
C ASN A 2 -11.35 19.14 8.49
N GLN A 3 -11.68 19.48 7.25
CA GLN A 3 -11.35 18.67 6.10
C GLN A 3 -9.85 18.71 5.84
N ILE A 4 -9.24 17.54 5.71
CA ILE A 4 -7.85 17.40 5.29
C ILE A 4 -7.80 17.62 3.78
N ASN A 5 -7.00 18.58 3.34
CA ASN A 5 -6.98 19.08 1.97
C ASN A 5 -6.28 18.16 0.97
N PHE A 6 -5.52 17.17 1.44
CA PHE A 6 -4.83 16.17 0.62
C PHE A 6 -5.51 14.80 0.57
N ILE A 7 -6.66 14.63 1.22
CA ILE A 7 -7.47 13.41 1.11
C ILE A 7 -8.51 13.64 0.01
N PRO A 8 -8.51 12.85 -1.08
CA PRO A 8 -9.47 13.00 -2.15
C PRO A 8 -10.92 12.83 -1.65
N ARG A 9 -11.86 13.54 -2.27
CA ARG A 9 -13.30 13.40 -1.96
C ARG A 9 -14.02 12.45 -2.91
N TYR A 10 -13.45 12.27 -4.10
CA TYR A 10 -13.94 11.44 -5.18
C TYR A 10 -12.74 11.01 -6.02
N LYS A 11 -12.91 9.97 -6.85
CA LYS A 11 -11.85 9.26 -7.59
C LYS A 11 -10.99 10.07 -8.57
N ASP A 12 -11.20 11.38 -8.69
CA ASP A 12 -10.51 12.24 -9.66
C ASP A 12 -10.35 13.67 -9.09
N ASP A 13 -9.94 13.76 -7.83
CA ASP A 13 -9.78 15.01 -7.08
C ASP A 13 -8.35 15.55 -7.25
N HIS A 14 -8.08 16.12 -8.44
CA HIS A 14 -6.77 16.68 -8.78
C HIS A 14 -6.26 17.72 -7.78
N VAL A 15 -7.17 18.47 -7.13
CA VAL A 15 -6.78 19.49 -6.13
C VAL A 15 -6.23 18.81 -4.88
N ALA A 16 -6.88 17.74 -4.41
CA ALA A 16 -6.35 16.95 -3.30
C ALA A 16 -5.00 16.31 -3.65
N MET A 17 -4.83 15.84 -4.89
CA MET A 17 -3.55 15.27 -5.34
C MET A 17 -2.42 16.28 -5.40
N GLN A 18 -2.69 17.54 -5.78
CA GLN A 18 -1.69 18.61 -5.70
C GLN A 18 -1.25 18.83 -4.25
N HIS A 19 -2.18 18.96 -3.31
CA HIS A 19 -1.84 19.09 -1.89
C HIS A 19 -1.11 17.86 -1.35
N LEU A 20 -1.46 16.65 -1.79
CA LEU A 20 -0.80 15.42 -1.37
C LEU A 20 0.67 15.40 -1.76
N GLN A 21 1.00 15.87 -2.96
CA GLN A 21 2.40 15.93 -3.42
C GLN A 21 3.21 16.92 -2.59
N GLU A 22 2.62 18.05 -2.22
CA GLU A 22 3.25 19.11 -1.43
C GLU A 22 3.30 18.82 0.08
N ALA A 23 2.42 17.95 0.59
CA ALA A 23 2.32 17.63 2.01
C ALA A 23 3.62 17.04 2.56
N ALA A 24 4.03 17.55 3.72
CA ALA A 24 5.14 17.01 4.48
C ALA A 24 4.77 15.64 5.07
N TRP A 25 5.77 14.78 5.26
CA TRP A 25 5.53 13.43 5.77
C TRP A 25 4.82 13.43 7.14
N ASP A 26 5.22 14.32 8.05
CA ASP A 26 4.62 14.45 9.39
C ASP A 26 3.12 14.79 9.35
N GLU A 27 2.66 15.44 8.28
CA GLU A 27 1.24 15.72 8.06
C GLU A 27 0.48 14.50 7.55
N LEU A 28 1.16 13.62 6.80
CA LEU A 28 0.55 12.42 6.22
C LEU A 28 0.40 11.28 7.22
N ILE A 29 1.37 11.11 8.14
CA ILE A 29 1.43 9.99 9.10
C ILE A 29 0.07 9.73 9.79
N PRO A 30 -0.64 10.72 10.35
CA PRO A 30 -1.90 10.49 11.05
C PRO A 30 -3.05 9.99 10.15
N HIS A 31 -2.89 10.09 8.83
CA HIS A 31 -3.91 9.83 7.83
C HIS A 31 -3.58 8.66 6.90
N VAL A 32 -2.48 7.94 7.15
CA VAL A 32 -2.03 6.82 6.32
C VAL A 32 -3.10 5.75 6.14
N ASP A 33 -3.83 5.38 7.21
CA ASP A 33 -4.90 4.38 7.09
C ASP A 33 -5.96 4.81 6.06
N ILE A 34 -6.37 6.09 6.06
CA ILE A 34 -7.33 6.64 5.10
C ILE A 34 -6.74 6.68 3.69
N LEU A 35 -5.47 7.06 3.55
CA LEU A 35 -4.80 7.08 2.25
C LEU A 35 -4.66 5.65 1.67
N LEU A 36 -4.40 4.65 2.51
CA LEU A 36 -4.34 3.26 2.06
C LEU A 36 -5.69 2.76 1.52
N GLU A 37 -6.83 3.21 2.05
CA GLU A 37 -8.16 2.83 1.52
C GLU A 37 -8.33 3.19 0.03
N TRP A 38 -7.66 4.23 -0.44
CA TRP A 38 -7.66 4.61 -1.87
C TRP A 38 -6.94 3.60 -2.77
N LEU A 39 -6.22 2.64 -2.19
CA LEU A 39 -5.58 1.55 -2.93
C LEU A 39 -6.47 0.30 -3.04
N GLN A 40 -7.71 0.33 -2.52
CA GLN A 40 -8.67 -0.77 -2.71
C GLN A 40 -9.02 -0.97 -4.19
N ASP A 41 -9.08 0.11 -4.98
CA ASP A 41 -9.32 0.06 -6.42
C ASP A 41 -8.32 0.94 -7.16
N PHE A 42 -7.28 0.31 -7.71
CA PHE A 42 -6.23 1.01 -8.45
C PHE A 42 -6.68 1.50 -9.84
N ASN A 43 -7.94 1.26 -10.24
CA ASN A 43 -8.53 1.92 -11.41
C ASN A 43 -8.91 3.38 -11.10
N TRP A 44 -8.91 3.79 -9.83
CA TRP A 44 -9.14 5.20 -9.48
C TRP A 44 -7.91 6.04 -9.89
N PRO A 45 -8.10 7.10 -10.70
CA PRO A 45 -7.02 8.00 -11.13
C PRO A 45 -6.05 8.42 -10.00
N ASP A 46 -6.60 8.72 -8.82
CA ASP A 46 -5.84 9.24 -7.68
C ASP A 46 -5.03 8.16 -6.94
N ALA A 47 -5.41 6.87 -7.05
CA ALA A 47 -4.76 5.77 -6.33
C ALA A 47 -3.26 5.68 -6.65
N ARG A 48 -2.91 5.97 -7.92
CA ARG A 48 -1.51 5.98 -8.37
C ARG A 48 -0.68 7.04 -7.65
N ALA A 49 -1.17 8.26 -7.58
CA ALA A 49 -0.44 9.37 -6.94
C ALA A 49 -0.27 9.11 -5.43
N ILE A 50 -1.26 8.48 -4.80
CA ILE A 50 -1.20 8.06 -3.40
C ILE A 50 -0.15 6.96 -3.19
N ALA A 51 -0.16 5.91 -4.03
CA ALA A 51 0.83 4.85 -3.93
C ALA A 51 2.26 5.35 -4.14
N GLU A 52 2.47 6.22 -5.14
CA GLU A 52 3.78 6.82 -5.40
C GLU A 52 4.29 7.59 -4.18
N LYS A 53 3.44 8.40 -3.51
CA LYS A 53 3.80 9.15 -2.30
C LYS A 53 4.12 8.22 -1.12
N LEU A 54 3.33 7.17 -0.91
CA LEU A 54 3.49 6.25 0.23
C LEU A 54 4.65 5.25 0.05
N SER A 55 4.97 4.86 -1.19
CA SER A 55 5.99 3.83 -1.49
C SER A 55 7.40 4.17 -0.97
N ALA A 56 7.73 5.46 -0.83
CA ALA A 56 8.98 5.93 -0.26
C ALA A 56 9.08 5.77 1.27
N HIS A 57 7.97 5.41 1.92
CA HIS A 57 7.85 5.36 3.38
C HIS A 57 7.30 4.03 3.90
N THR A 58 7.31 2.96 3.09
CA THR A 58 6.76 1.65 3.43
C THR A 58 7.19 1.13 4.80
N ASN A 59 8.48 1.23 5.13
CA ASN A 59 8.98 0.79 6.43
C ASN A 59 8.44 1.66 7.59
N SER A 60 8.29 2.98 7.37
CA SER A 60 7.71 3.89 8.35
C SER A 60 6.23 3.60 8.61
N ILE A 61 5.51 3.07 7.62
CA ILE A 61 4.07 2.73 7.72
C ILE A 61 3.81 1.22 7.76
N LYS A 62 4.81 0.41 8.06
CA LYS A 62 4.71 -1.05 8.02
C LYS A 62 3.54 -1.59 8.83
N GLY A 63 3.25 -0.98 9.99
CA GLY A 63 2.13 -1.37 10.83
C GLY A 63 0.78 -1.17 10.14
N ASN A 64 0.60 -0.07 9.39
CA ASN A 64 -0.60 0.21 8.62
C ASN A 64 -0.75 -0.77 7.44
N ILE A 65 0.34 -1.03 6.72
CA ILE A 65 0.35 -2.02 5.63
C ILE A 65 0.00 -3.40 6.17
N ILE A 66 0.60 -3.86 7.27
CA ILE A 66 0.30 -5.16 7.88
C ILE A 66 -1.18 -5.28 8.27
N LYS A 67 -1.82 -4.20 8.75
CA LYS A 67 -3.27 -4.22 9.02
C LYS A 67 -4.07 -4.52 7.74
N VAL A 68 -3.70 -3.90 6.62
CA VAL A 68 -4.33 -4.18 5.31
C VAL A 68 -4.07 -5.63 4.88
N LEU A 69 -2.84 -6.11 5.00
CA LEU A 69 -2.43 -7.49 4.67
C LEU A 69 -3.16 -8.57 5.49
N ARG A 70 -3.70 -8.21 6.66
CA ARG A 70 -4.52 -9.07 7.51
C ARG A 70 -6.02 -8.92 7.30
N SER A 71 -6.45 -8.01 6.43
CA SER A 71 -7.85 -7.85 6.07
C SER A 71 -8.31 -8.98 5.14
N ASN A 72 -9.63 -9.04 4.91
CA ASN A 72 -10.25 -9.99 3.99
C ASN A 72 -10.34 -9.47 2.56
N ASP A 73 -9.85 -8.26 2.28
CA ASP A 73 -9.93 -7.64 0.95
C ASP A 73 -8.71 -8.06 0.10
N GLY A 74 -8.89 -9.08 -0.74
CA GLY A 74 -7.82 -9.63 -1.59
C GLY A 74 -7.22 -8.59 -2.52
N LEU A 75 -8.06 -7.79 -3.20
CA LEU A 75 -7.63 -6.82 -4.19
C LEU A 75 -6.85 -5.67 -3.52
N TRP A 76 -7.31 -5.20 -2.36
CA TRP A 76 -6.58 -4.18 -1.60
C TRP A 76 -5.21 -4.66 -1.15
N LYS A 77 -5.10 -5.91 -0.69
CA LYS A 77 -3.82 -6.54 -0.34
C LYS A 77 -2.91 -6.62 -1.55
N TYR A 78 -3.42 -7.10 -2.68
CA TYR A 78 -2.68 -7.18 -3.94
C TYR A 78 -2.07 -5.82 -4.31
N TRP A 79 -2.88 -4.75 -4.34
CA TRP A 79 -2.38 -3.42 -4.71
C TRP A 79 -1.40 -2.85 -3.70
N CYS A 80 -1.59 -3.08 -2.40
CA CYS A 80 -0.62 -2.66 -1.39
C CYS A 80 0.73 -3.35 -1.59
N ILE A 81 0.77 -4.67 -1.79
CA ILE A 81 2.03 -5.40 -2.03
C ILE A 81 2.65 -4.92 -3.34
N ASN A 82 1.88 -4.94 -4.42
CA ASN A 82 2.35 -4.66 -5.76
C ASN A 82 2.90 -3.23 -5.91
N GLN A 83 2.14 -2.22 -5.44
CA GLN A 83 2.46 -0.81 -5.71
C GLN A 83 3.35 -0.19 -4.64
N LEU A 84 3.17 -0.56 -3.36
CA LEU A 84 3.97 0.05 -2.29
C LEU A 84 5.29 -0.68 -2.09
N ILE A 85 5.30 -2.02 -2.21
CA ILE A 85 6.46 -2.83 -1.84
C ILE A 85 7.20 -3.27 -3.10
N TYR A 86 6.55 -4.07 -3.95
CA TYR A 86 7.18 -4.65 -5.13
C TYR A 86 7.72 -3.57 -6.06
N HIS A 87 6.89 -2.61 -6.48
CA HIS A 87 7.33 -1.53 -7.38
C HIS A 87 8.01 -0.34 -6.70
N SER A 88 8.35 -0.43 -5.39
CA SER A 88 9.09 0.66 -4.75
C SER A 88 10.44 0.91 -5.43
N LYS A 89 10.77 2.19 -5.58
CA LYS A 89 12.09 2.63 -6.08
C LYS A 89 13.21 2.24 -5.12
N GLU A 90 12.95 2.41 -3.82
CA GLU A 90 13.85 2.00 -2.75
C GLU A 90 13.37 0.66 -2.21
N PHE A 91 13.86 -0.42 -2.81
CA PHE A 91 13.44 -1.77 -2.44
C PHE A 91 14.20 -2.26 -1.19
N ILE A 92 13.86 -1.66 -0.06
CA ILE A 92 14.36 -2.02 1.27
C ILE A 92 13.15 -2.34 2.12
N ILE A 93 13.00 -3.61 2.53
CA ILE A 93 11.81 -4.09 3.24
C ILE A 93 12.18 -4.47 4.67
N ASP A 94 11.43 -3.94 5.63
CA ASP A 94 11.52 -4.30 7.04
C ASP A 94 11.15 -5.78 7.27
N GLN A 95 11.84 -6.43 8.20
CA GLN A 95 11.66 -7.85 8.50
C GLN A 95 10.21 -8.20 8.88
N ASP A 96 9.47 -7.30 9.53
CA ASP A 96 8.07 -7.54 9.90
C ASP A 96 7.17 -7.69 8.66
N LEU A 97 7.43 -6.90 7.60
CA LEU A 97 6.71 -7.02 6.33
C LEU A 97 7.07 -8.33 5.63
N VAL A 98 8.35 -8.73 5.65
CA VAL A 98 8.78 -10.02 5.08
C VAL A 98 8.07 -11.19 5.77
N LEU A 99 7.95 -11.15 7.10
CA LEU A 99 7.23 -12.17 7.86
C LEU A 99 5.74 -12.21 7.52
N GLU A 100 5.10 -11.05 7.32
CA GLU A 100 3.69 -10.99 6.93
C GLU A 100 3.48 -11.50 5.49
N LEU A 101 4.37 -11.18 4.55
CA LEU A 101 4.34 -11.74 3.20
C LEU A 101 4.51 -13.27 3.22
N GLN A 102 5.44 -13.78 4.05
CA GLN A 102 5.64 -15.23 4.19
C GLN A 102 4.40 -15.92 4.76
N ARG A 103 3.69 -15.29 5.71
CA ARG A 103 2.42 -15.82 6.23
C ARG A 103 1.36 -15.96 5.13
N ILE A 104 1.26 -15.00 4.21
CA ILE A 104 0.32 -15.07 3.08
C ILE A 104 0.68 -16.23 2.16
N ILE A 105 1.97 -16.41 1.84
CA ILE A 105 2.46 -17.50 0.99
C ILE A 105 2.16 -18.87 1.62
N ASP A 106 2.46 -19.01 2.91
CA ASP A 106 2.34 -20.29 3.62
C ASP A 106 0.88 -20.69 3.86
N ASN A 107 -0.01 -19.72 4.05
CA ASN A 107 -1.43 -19.95 4.34
C ASN A 107 -2.32 -18.87 3.70
N PRO A 108 -2.48 -18.89 2.37
CA PRO A 108 -3.31 -17.94 1.67
C PRO A 108 -4.79 -18.22 1.94
N SER A 109 -5.57 -17.16 2.11
CA SER A 109 -7.03 -17.27 2.10
C SER A 109 -7.55 -17.56 0.69
N LYS A 110 -8.86 -17.86 0.58
CA LYS A 110 -9.50 -18.02 -0.73
C LYS A 110 -9.44 -16.75 -1.58
N GLU A 111 -9.63 -15.60 -0.94
CA GLU A 111 -9.53 -14.29 -1.60
C GLU A 111 -8.09 -14.01 -2.04
N ASP A 112 -7.08 -14.39 -1.22
CA ASP A 112 -5.67 -14.25 -1.60
C ASP A 112 -5.37 -15.02 -2.90
N LYS A 113 -5.84 -16.27 -2.98
CA LYS A 113 -5.71 -17.09 -4.20
C LYS A 113 -6.47 -16.53 -5.39
N LEU A 114 -7.67 -15.99 -5.16
CA LEU A 114 -8.51 -15.46 -6.23
C LEU A 114 -7.87 -14.21 -6.88
N GLU A 115 -7.33 -13.33 -6.05
CA GLU A 115 -6.77 -12.05 -6.45
C GLU A 115 -5.25 -12.11 -6.71
N GLY A 116 -4.62 -13.29 -6.59
CA GLY A 116 -3.19 -13.49 -6.82
C GLY A 116 -2.28 -12.82 -5.78
N VAL A 117 -2.76 -12.63 -4.55
CA VAL A 117 -2.01 -11.98 -3.45
C VAL A 117 -0.81 -12.83 -3.03
N ASP A 118 -0.96 -14.15 -3.01
CA ASP A 118 0.13 -15.06 -2.67
C ASP A 118 1.21 -15.12 -3.75
N GLU A 119 0.82 -14.99 -5.02
CA GLU A 119 1.75 -14.93 -6.15
C GLU A 119 2.61 -13.67 -6.08
N ILE A 120 2.00 -12.48 -5.93
CA ILE A 120 2.76 -11.23 -5.81
C ILE A 120 3.58 -11.18 -4.50
N ALA A 121 3.11 -11.79 -3.41
CA ALA A 121 3.88 -11.92 -2.18
C ALA A 121 5.15 -12.78 -2.41
N GLN A 122 5.01 -13.90 -3.11
CA GLN A 122 6.12 -14.78 -3.47
C GLN A 122 7.16 -14.04 -4.32
N GLU A 123 6.73 -13.38 -5.40
CA GLU A 123 7.60 -12.57 -6.26
C GLU A 123 8.34 -11.47 -5.47
N THR A 124 7.64 -10.85 -4.52
CA THR A 124 8.23 -9.82 -3.65
C THR A 124 9.32 -10.38 -2.73
N ILE A 125 9.08 -11.55 -2.11
CA ILE A 125 10.11 -12.21 -1.28
C ILE A 125 11.30 -12.67 -2.13
N GLU A 126 11.06 -13.21 -3.31
CA GLU A 126 12.14 -13.63 -4.21
C GLU A 126 13.03 -12.46 -4.61
N ARG A 127 12.42 -11.32 -4.97
CA ARG A 127 13.16 -10.07 -5.22
C ARG A 127 13.94 -9.63 -3.99
N TRP A 128 13.35 -9.70 -2.79
CA TRP A 128 14.02 -9.35 -1.52
C TRP A 128 15.23 -10.22 -1.21
N ARG A 129 15.23 -11.50 -1.59
CA ARG A 129 16.38 -12.38 -1.42
C ARG A 129 17.50 -12.13 -2.44
N SER A 130 17.24 -11.37 -3.50
CA SER A 130 18.19 -11.10 -4.59
C SER A 130 18.93 -9.76 -4.47
N VAL A 131 18.55 -8.93 -3.50
CA VAL A 131 19.23 -7.67 -3.15
C VAL A 131 20.19 -7.87 -1.98
#